data_AF-A0A967BP81-F1
#
_entry.id   AF-A0A967BP81-F1
#
_cell.length_a   1.000
_cell.length_b   1.000
_cell.length_c   1.000
_cell.angle_alpha   90.00
_cell.angle_beta   90.00
_cell.angle_gamma   90.00
#
_symmetry.space_group_name_H-M   'P 1'
#
loop_
_entity.id
_entity.type
_entity.pdbx_description
1 polymer ?
#
loop_
_entity_poly.entity_id
_entity_poly.type
_entity_poly.pdbx_seq_one_letter_code
_entity_poly.pdbx_strand_id
1 'polypeptide(L)'
;MPFFLKHKKLKPQTIQYSTHFDIMPTIMDLLGIKYQSRHQGVSIFSDELTLPPLYYSMVKKDNAPANVKIHLNNENIMIDRVLDYNLKIDDDDNIINYLSKDETVYYHALIYRMLYERNLIYS
;
A
#
# COMPACT_ATOMS: atom_id res chain seq x y z
N MET A 1 10.82 5.49 -5.44
CA MET A 1 12.25 5.14 -5.23
C MET A 1 12.66 4.14 -6.30
N PRO A 2 13.84 4.29 -6.94
CA PRO A 2 14.31 3.30 -7.91
C PRO A 2 14.66 1.99 -7.18
N PHE A 3 14.21 0.86 -7.72
CA PHE A 3 14.52 -0.47 -7.21
C PHE A 3 14.93 -1.38 -8.36
N PHE A 4 16.09 -2.04 -8.22
CA PHE A 4 16.61 -2.98 -9.19
C PHE A 4 17.01 -4.27 -8.48
N LEU A 5 16.53 -5.42 -8.98
CA LEU A 5 16.84 -6.73 -8.42
C LEU A 5 17.37 -7.65 -9.52
N LYS A 6 18.54 -8.26 -9.28
CA LYS A 6 19.16 -9.23 -10.20
C LYS A 6 19.34 -10.57 -9.50
N HIS A 7 18.80 -11.62 -10.08
CA HIS A 7 18.94 -12.98 -9.58
C HIS A 7 18.75 -13.98 -10.73
N LYS A 8 19.43 -15.13 -10.69
CA LYS A 8 19.42 -16.11 -11.79
C LYS A 8 18.05 -16.71 -12.11
N LYS A 9 17.15 -16.73 -11.12
CA LYS A 9 15.76 -17.19 -11.27
C LYS A 9 14.83 -16.10 -11.81
N LEU A 10 15.31 -14.85 -11.96
CA LEU A 10 14.51 -13.73 -12.43
C LEU A 10 14.51 -13.64 -13.94
N LYS A 11 13.31 -13.54 -14.52
CA LYS A 11 13.14 -13.01 -15.87
C LYS A 11 13.16 -11.48 -15.81
N PRO A 12 13.77 -10.80 -16.79
CA PRO A 12 13.67 -9.34 -16.90
C PRO A 12 12.22 -8.90 -17.04
N GLN A 13 11.75 -8.02 -16.16
CA GLN A 13 10.42 -7.43 -16.20
C GLN A 13 10.39 -6.09 -15.47
N THR A 14 9.41 -5.25 -15.80
CA THR A 14 9.07 -4.03 -15.06
C THR A 14 7.82 -4.29 -14.25
N ILE A 15 7.90 -4.03 -12.95
CA ILE A 15 6.74 -4.13 -12.06
C ILE A 15 6.12 -2.74 -11.96
N GLN A 16 4.83 -2.62 -12.24
CA GLN A 16 4.13 -1.34 -12.19
C GLN A 16 3.98 -0.83 -10.75
N TYR A 17 3.56 -1.71 -9.82
CA TYR A 17 3.32 -1.33 -8.43
C TYR A 17 3.95 -2.31 -7.46
N SER A 18 4.71 -1.78 -6.51
CA SER A 18 5.23 -2.50 -5.35
C SER A 18 5.49 -1.51 -4.22
N THR A 19 5.71 -2.05 -3.02
CA THR A 19 6.07 -1.32 -1.82
C THR A 19 7.36 -1.90 -1.23
N HIS A 20 8.01 -1.17 -0.32
CA HIS A 20 9.17 -1.71 0.41
C HIS A 20 8.86 -2.98 1.20
N PHE A 21 7.59 -3.16 1.57
CA PHE A 21 7.11 -4.36 2.27
C PHE A 21 7.23 -5.62 1.40
N ASP A 22 7.13 -5.49 0.07
CA ASP A 22 7.20 -6.63 -0.86
C ASP A 22 8.65 -7.14 -1.06
N ILE A 23 9.66 -6.37 -0.67
CA ILE A 23 11.07 -6.71 -0.89
C ILE A 23 11.51 -7.92 -0.06
N MET A 24 11.19 -7.96 1.23
CA MET A 24 11.61 -9.06 2.10
C MET A 24 10.95 -10.40 1.75
N PRO A 25 9.61 -10.48 1.55
CA PRO A 25 8.97 -11.68 1.00
C PRO A 25 9.61 -12.15 -0.32
N THR A 26 9.89 -11.22 -1.23
CA THR A 26 10.54 -11.49 -2.52
C THR A 26 11.91 -12.14 -2.34
N ILE A 27 12.75 -11.62 -1.44
CA ILE A 27 14.09 -12.17 -1.18
C ILE A 27 13.98 -13.59 -0.62
N MET A 28 13.07 -13.81 0.34
CA MET A 28 12.87 -15.14 0.94
C MET A 28 12.43 -16.18 -0.10
N ASP A 29 11.52 -15.79 -0.99
CA ASP A 29 11.06 -16.64 -2.09
C ASP A 29 12.20 -17.01 -3.06
N LEU A 30 13.05 -16.05 -3.45
CA LEU A 30 14.21 -16.34 -4.31
C LEU A 30 15.18 -17.34 -3.67
N LEU A 31 15.37 -17.25 -2.35
CA LEU A 31 16.17 -18.17 -1.54
C LEU A 31 15.50 -19.54 -1.34
N GLY A 32 14.24 -19.71 -1.71
CA GLY A 32 13.48 -20.94 -1.50
C GLY A 32 13.03 -21.14 -0.05
N ILE A 33 12.97 -20.07 0.73
CA ILE A 33 12.52 -20.09 2.12
C ILE A 33 11.04 -19.74 2.14
N LYS A 34 10.21 -20.65 2.67
CA LYS A 34 8.78 -20.39 2.84
C LYS A 34 8.58 -19.27 3.85
N TYR A 35 8.16 -18.10 3.37
CA TYR A 35 7.87 -16.93 4.20
C TYR A 35 6.38 -16.66 4.19
N GLN A 36 5.74 -16.73 5.36
CA GLN A 36 4.35 -16.35 5.55
C GLN A 36 4.30 -15.08 6.40
N SER A 37 4.31 -13.93 5.73
CA SER A 37 3.93 -12.67 6.37
C SER A 37 2.55 -12.30 5.88
N ARG A 38 1.53 -12.51 6.72
CA ARG A 38 0.16 -12.07 6.41
C ARG A 38 0.00 -10.55 6.39
N HIS A 39 0.96 -9.80 6.93
CA HIS A 39 0.76 -8.40 7.33
C HIS A 39 1.71 -7.40 6.67
N GLN A 40 2.75 -7.85 5.97
CA GLN A 40 3.85 -6.98 5.53
C GLN A 40 4.25 -7.19 4.06
N GLY A 41 3.28 -7.33 3.16
CA GLY A 41 3.53 -7.46 1.72
C GLY A 41 3.67 -8.89 1.23
N VAL A 42 3.80 -9.05 -0.08
CA VAL A 42 3.91 -10.37 -0.74
C VAL A 42 5.13 -10.42 -1.64
N SER A 43 5.54 -11.63 -2.01
CA SER A 43 6.56 -11.78 -3.05
C SER A 43 6.05 -11.16 -4.35
N ILE A 44 6.90 -10.40 -5.06
CA ILE A 44 6.57 -9.88 -6.40
C ILE A 44 6.40 -11.00 -7.45
N PHE A 45 6.69 -12.26 -7.09
CA PHE A 45 6.42 -13.44 -7.91
C PHE A 45 5.11 -14.14 -7.54
N SER A 46 4.43 -13.69 -6.49
CA SER A 46 3.19 -14.32 -6.05
C SER A 46 2.05 -13.98 -7.01
N ASP A 47 1.31 -15.00 -7.44
CA ASP A 47 0.03 -14.83 -8.14
C ASP A 47 -1.14 -14.57 -7.15
N GLU A 48 -0.86 -14.52 -5.83
CA GLU A 48 -1.89 -14.23 -4.84
C GLU A 48 -2.44 -12.82 -5.00
N LEU A 49 -3.77 -12.69 -4.82
CA LEU A 49 -4.47 -11.40 -4.80
C LEU A 49 -3.82 -10.47 -3.77
N THR A 50 -3.12 -9.47 -4.28
CA THR A 50 -2.53 -8.42 -3.46
C THR A 50 -3.61 -7.44 -3.06
N LEU A 51 -3.70 -7.16 -1.75
CA LEU A 51 -4.39 -5.96 -1.32
C LEU A 51 -3.75 -4.76 -2.04
N PRO A 52 -4.54 -3.72 -2.35
CA PRO A 52 -3.98 -2.54 -3.00
C PRO A 52 -2.77 -2.01 -2.22
N PRO A 53 -1.75 -1.47 -2.91
CA PRO A 53 -0.62 -0.83 -2.25
C PRO A 53 -1.12 0.19 -1.22
N LEU A 54 -0.69 0.01 0.03
CA LEU A 54 -0.98 0.93 1.13
C LEU A 54 0.30 1.67 1.49
N TYR A 55 0.27 2.97 1.35
CA TYR A 55 1.32 3.87 1.79
C TYR A 55 0.80 4.65 3.00
N TYR A 56 1.61 4.80 4.03
CA TYR A 56 1.18 5.49 5.23
C TYR A 56 2.37 6.17 5.91
N SER A 57 2.08 7.27 6.61
CA SER A 57 3.11 7.96 7.39
C SER A 57 3.38 7.23 8.71
N MET A 58 4.63 7.29 9.17
CA MET A 58 5.00 6.81 10.51
C MET A 58 4.47 7.73 11.62
N VAL A 59 4.19 8.99 11.29
CA VAL A 59 3.53 9.94 12.18
C VAL A 59 2.10 9.46 12.42
N LYS A 60 1.68 9.43 13.69
CA LYS A 60 0.32 9.03 14.08
C LYS A 60 -0.51 10.23 14.49
N LYS A 61 -1.80 10.18 14.19
CA LYS A 61 -2.83 10.98 14.86
C LYS A 61 -3.68 10.01 15.66
N ASP A 62 -3.68 10.15 16.98
CA ASP A 62 -4.21 9.15 17.91
C ASP A 62 -3.56 7.77 17.72
N ASN A 63 -4.35 6.73 17.47
CA ASN A 63 -3.88 5.34 17.35
C ASN A 63 -3.61 4.88 15.90
N ALA A 64 -3.75 5.76 14.90
CA ALA A 64 -3.65 5.42 13.48
C ALA A 64 -2.72 6.37 12.72
N PRO A 65 -2.16 5.97 11.55
CA PRO A 65 -1.33 6.84 10.72
C PRO A 65 -2.00 8.19 10.45
N ALA A 66 -1.21 9.26 10.44
CA ALA A 66 -1.67 10.62 10.19
C ALA A 66 -2.08 10.81 8.72
N ASN A 67 -1.39 10.15 7.80
CA ASN A 67 -1.66 10.17 6.37
C ASN A 67 -1.66 8.75 5.84
N VAL A 68 -2.61 8.46 4.96
CA VAL A 68 -2.70 7.17 4.27
C VAL A 68 -3.01 7.42 2.80
N LYS A 69 -2.31 6.72 1.92
CA LYS A 69 -2.55 6.69 0.48
C LYS A 69 -2.78 5.25 0.03
N ILE A 70 -3.77 5.04 -0.82
CA ILE A 70 -3.97 3.78 -1.53
C ILE A 70 -3.95 4.01 -3.03
N HIS A 71 -3.48 3.02 -3.78
CA HIS A 71 -3.59 2.97 -5.23
C HIS A 71 -4.57 1.88 -5.63
N LEU A 72 -5.74 2.24 -6.16
CA LEU A 72 -6.80 1.29 -6.53
C LEU A 72 -7.47 1.74 -7.83
N ASN A 73 -7.71 0.82 -8.77
CA ASN A 73 -8.40 1.10 -10.04
C ASN A 73 -7.80 2.29 -10.84
N ASN A 74 -6.47 2.41 -10.85
CA ASN A 74 -5.74 3.54 -11.45
C ASN A 74 -6.04 4.90 -10.80
N GLU A 75 -6.55 4.91 -9.56
CA GLU A 75 -6.76 6.11 -8.77
C GLU A 75 -5.85 6.09 -7.55
N ASN A 76 -5.28 7.25 -7.24
CA ASN A 76 -4.58 7.48 -5.99
C ASN A 76 -5.51 8.23 -5.03
N ILE A 77 -5.85 7.59 -3.92
CA ILE A 77 -6.68 8.18 -2.88
C ILE A 77 -5.82 8.47 -1.66
N MET A 78 -5.89 9.70 -1.15
CA MET A 78 -5.18 10.15 0.03
C MET A 78 -6.17 10.59 1.11
N ILE A 79 -5.98 10.06 2.32
CA ILE A 79 -6.65 10.52 3.54
C ILE A 79 -5.58 11.21 4.40
N ASP A 80 -5.78 12.49 4.66
CA ASP A 80 -5.05 13.27 5.64
C ASP A 80 -5.91 13.43 6.89
N ARG A 81 -5.52 12.79 7.99
CA ARG A 81 -6.24 12.89 9.25
C ARG A 81 -5.84 14.13 10.04
N VAL A 82 -4.69 14.74 9.79
CA VAL A 82 -4.24 15.95 10.49
C VAL A 82 -5.08 17.15 10.06
N LEU A 83 -5.21 17.32 8.75
CA LEU A 83 -5.94 18.41 8.10
C LEU A 83 -7.39 18.05 7.74
N ASP A 84 -7.78 16.79 7.92
CA ASP A 84 -9.13 16.25 7.63
C ASP A 84 -9.53 16.35 6.15
N TYR A 85 -8.59 16.00 5.27
CA TYR A 85 -8.81 15.99 3.82
C TYR A 85 -8.91 14.57 3.28
N ASN A 86 -9.89 14.35 2.40
CA ASN A 86 -10.04 13.13 1.61
C ASN A 86 -9.93 13.51 0.14
N LEU A 87 -8.84 13.11 -0.50
CA LEU A 87 -8.42 13.62 -1.79
C LEU A 87 -8.24 12.49 -2.79
N LYS A 88 -8.58 12.79 -4.04
CA LYS A 88 -8.03 12.09 -5.19
C LYS A 88 -6.83 12.89 -5.70
N ILE A 89 -5.71 12.22 -5.88
CA ILE A 89 -4.46 12.81 -6.33
C ILE A 89 -3.97 12.11 -7.61
N ASP A 90 -3.08 12.75 -8.35
CA ASP A 90 -2.38 12.12 -9.47
C ASP A 90 -1.13 11.35 -8.99
N ASP A 91 -0.34 10.84 -9.93
CA ASP A 91 0.89 10.09 -9.62
C ASP A 91 2.02 10.99 -9.09
N ASP A 92 1.94 12.30 -9.34
CA ASP A 92 2.87 13.33 -8.87
C ASP A 92 2.39 13.98 -7.54
N ASP A 93 1.40 13.37 -6.89
CA ASP A 93 0.75 13.83 -5.65
C ASP A 93 0.06 15.21 -5.77
N ASN A 94 -0.27 15.67 -6.99
CA ASN A 94 -1.09 16.87 -7.16
C ASN A 94 -2.55 16.56 -6.87
N ILE A 95 -3.25 17.52 -6.26
CA ILE A 95 -4.68 17.40 -5.95
C ILE A 95 -5.49 17.48 -7.24
N ILE A 96 -6.23 16.41 -7.56
CA ILE A 96 -7.22 16.41 -8.63
C ILE A 96 -8.54 16.98 -8.10
N ASN A 97 -9.07 16.39 -7.02
CA ASN A 97 -10.30 16.82 -6.37
C ASN A 97 -10.44 16.26 -4.95
N TYR A 98 -11.38 16.83 -4.20
CA TYR A 98 -11.86 16.23 -2.95
C TYR A 98 -12.84 15.09 -3.25
N LEU A 99 -12.79 14.05 -2.44
CA LEU A 99 -13.75 12.95 -2.51
C LEU A 99 -15.15 13.44 -2.13
N SER A 100 -16.16 12.91 -2.81
CA SER A 100 -17.54 13.05 -2.39
C SER A 100 -17.79 12.35 -1.05
N LYS A 101 -18.96 12.58 -0.46
CA LYS A 101 -19.34 11.96 0.81
C LYS A 101 -19.39 10.43 0.71
N ASP A 102 -19.95 9.90 -0.37
CA ASP A 102 -20.10 8.45 -0.57
C ASP A 102 -18.75 7.78 -0.82
N GLU A 103 -17.89 8.40 -1.64
CA GLU A 103 -16.50 7.95 -1.83
C GLU A 103 -15.72 7.97 -0.52
N THR A 104 -15.89 9.03 0.29
CA THR A 104 -15.24 9.14 1.60
C THR A 104 -15.61 7.96 2.49
N VAL A 105 -16.91 7.63 2.60
CA VAL A 105 -17.37 6.50 3.43
C VAL A 105 -16.75 5.18 2.94
N TYR A 106 -16.78 4.95 1.62
CA TYR A 106 -16.21 3.74 1.02
C TYR A 106 -14.71 3.62 1.28
N TYR A 107 -13.94 4.67 0.96
CA TYR A 107 -12.49 4.65 1.06
C TYR A 107 -12.01 4.64 2.51
N HIS A 108 -12.72 5.28 3.43
CA HIS A 108 -12.45 5.12 4.86
C HIS A 108 -12.62 3.65 5.28
N ALA A 109 -13.76 3.02 4.98
CA ALA A 109 -14.00 1.63 5.36
C ALA A 109 -12.93 0.68 4.81
N LEU A 110 -12.54 0.87 3.54
CA LEU A 110 -11.48 0.10 2.90
C LEU A 110 -10.13 0.31 3.58
N ILE A 111 -9.73 1.57 3.81
CA ILE A 111 -8.46 1.92 4.44
C ILE A 111 -8.40 1.41 5.89
N TYR A 112 -9.46 1.57 6.68
CA TYR A 112 -9.54 1.04 8.03
C TYR A 112 -9.38 -0.49 8.04
N ARG A 113 -10.06 -1.20 7.13
CA ARG A 113 -9.89 -2.65 7.00
C ARG A 113 -8.44 -3.01 6.64
N MET A 114 -7.85 -2.29 5.71
CA MET A 114 -6.47 -2.48 5.26
C MET A 114 -5.41 -2.19 6.33
N LEU A 115 -5.66 -1.21 7.21
CA LEU A 115 -4.83 -0.91 8.37
C LEU A 115 -4.95 -1.99 9.44
N TYR A 116 -6.17 -2.46 9.71
CA TYR A 116 -6.45 -3.52 10.67
C TYR A 116 -5.80 -4.84 10.25
N GLU A 117 -5.99 -5.25 8.99
CA GLU A 117 -5.35 -6.46 8.42
C GLU A 117 -3.83 -6.41 8.44
N ARG A 118 -3.23 -5.22 8.49
CA ARG A 118 -1.78 -5.03 8.60
C ARG A 118 -1.29 -4.81 10.04
N ASN A 119 -2.16 -4.95 11.04
CA ASN A 119 -1.89 -4.66 12.46
C ASN A 119 -1.33 -3.25 12.71
N LEU A 120 -1.75 -2.26 11.90
CA LEU A 120 -1.34 -0.87 12.06
C LEU A 120 -2.26 -0.09 13.00
N ILE A 121 -3.46 -0.62 13.22
CA ILE A 121 -4.47 -0.13 14.15
C ILE A 121 -5.12 -1.33 14.86
N TYR A 122 -5.72 -1.09 16.01
CA TYR A 122 -6.40 -2.10 16.83
C TYR A 122 -7.88 -1.73 16.98
N SER A 123 -8.75 -2.74 17.08
CA SER A 123 -10.16 -2.60 17.45
C SER A 123 -10.34 -2.27 18.91
#